data_AF-A0A373LRL2-F1
#
_entry.id   AF-A0A373LRL2-F1
#
_cell.length_a   1.000
_cell.length_b   1.000
_cell.length_c   1.000
_cell.angle_alpha   90.00
_cell.angle_beta   90.00
_cell.angle_gamma   90.00
#
_symmetry.space_group_name_H-M   'P 1'
#
loop_
_entity.id
_entity.type
_entity.pdbx_description
1 polymer ?
#
loop_
_entity_poly.entity_id
_entity_poly.type
_entity_poly.pdbx_seq_one_letter_code
_entity_poly.pdbx_strand_id
1 'polypeptide(L)'
;MRRKNKMREKFILKLKKCLVLGMCLCIFQTTVSAATPWSQSNGIFYDGNGNEIKGAIAKGIDVSYHQGDIDWAKVKAEGFTFALLRCGYGDNIESQHDSKFVQNVKGCEENGIEYGVYIYSYAVNTQMAKNEADHVLTMLEAADAKPAMPIYYDIEDEETQGNLKASKLGDIAETFCSIIRDKGYKVGVYSNYYWWTNKLTDARFENWARWVARYNNESGYDKKYDIWQYSETSTVNGIGGNKTDVNILLSRECSVTGHNYAVEQLITKGTISKSGKATYYCKTCGHKKTDIIPKIKSITLSKTKYKYSGKLNKPTVKITNSKGSLLTKNDFTVSYKKNKNVGTATVTITLKGNYQGTTNKTFKIVPGAVKKLTVKNNSRQKAKVNWKKVSQASGFEIQYATNKSMKKAKTVTVKKTSKVLSKLKKNKTYYIRVRAYKTVSGNKLYGSYSGKKSVKIKK
;
A
#
# COMPACT_ATOMS: atom_id res chain seq x y z
N MET A 1 -96.09 55.22 -11.44
CA MET A 1 -95.85 56.45 -12.24
C MET A 1 -94.45 56.36 -12.84
N ARG A 2 -94.40 56.19 -14.18
CA ARG A 2 -93.28 56.33 -15.15
C ARG A 2 -91.81 56.11 -14.73
N ARG A 3 -91.16 55.27 -15.56
CA ARG A 3 -89.72 54.97 -15.79
C ARG A 3 -89.23 53.71 -15.05
N LYS A 4 -88.76 52.65 -15.69
CA LYS A 4 -88.50 52.33 -17.10
C LYS A 4 -88.58 50.80 -17.22
N ASN A 5 -89.36 50.34 -18.19
CA ASN A 5 -89.42 48.96 -18.65
C ASN A 5 -88.81 48.93 -20.06
N LYS A 6 -88.13 47.82 -20.41
CA LYS A 6 -87.65 47.41 -21.75
C LYS A 6 -86.41 48.09 -22.36
N MET A 7 -85.35 47.27 -22.52
CA MET A 7 -84.74 46.82 -23.79
C MET A 7 -83.46 46.07 -23.39
N ARG A 8 -83.38 44.73 -23.34
CA ARG A 8 -83.57 43.70 -24.39
C ARG A 8 -82.95 44.10 -25.73
N GLU A 9 -81.74 43.59 -25.93
CA GLU A 9 -81.22 43.00 -27.17
C GLU A 9 -81.54 43.71 -28.49
N LYS A 10 -80.51 44.31 -29.12
CA LYS A 10 -79.90 43.82 -30.39
C LYS A 10 -79.07 44.89 -31.10
N PHE A 11 -77.97 44.43 -31.72
CA PHE A 11 -77.27 44.99 -32.90
C PHE A 11 -76.40 46.24 -32.62
N ILE A 12 -75.09 46.33 -32.92
CA ILE A 12 -74.31 45.83 -34.08
C ILE A 12 -72.81 45.77 -33.73
N LEU A 13 -72.19 44.78 -34.37
CA LEU A 13 -70.78 44.44 -34.54
C LEU A 13 -69.87 45.58 -35.06
N LYS A 14 -68.57 45.48 -34.72
CA LYS A 14 -67.37 46.25 -35.16
C LYS A 14 -67.06 47.47 -34.27
N LEU A 15 -65.89 47.66 -33.66
CA LEU A 15 -64.52 47.38 -34.09
C LEU A 15 -63.56 47.36 -32.88
N LYS A 16 -62.77 46.28 -32.76
CA LYS A 16 -61.34 46.20 -32.39
C LYS A 16 -60.81 46.86 -31.08
N LYS A 17 -60.21 45.96 -30.28
CA LYS A 17 -58.95 46.04 -29.49
C LYS A 17 -59.05 46.28 -27.98
N CYS A 18 -58.43 45.31 -27.28
CA CYS A 18 -57.66 45.38 -26.03
C CYS A 18 -58.25 44.80 -24.73
N LEU A 19 -57.39 43.99 -24.09
CA LEU A 19 -57.42 43.31 -22.77
C LEU A 19 -58.36 42.10 -22.64
N VAL A 20 -57.93 40.83 -22.71
CA VAL A 20 -56.86 40.06 -22.03
C VAL A 20 -57.15 39.77 -20.54
N LEU A 21 -57.50 38.50 -20.31
CA LEU A 21 -57.34 37.63 -19.14
C LEU A 21 -58.01 37.97 -17.79
N GLY A 22 -58.93 37.10 -17.39
CA GLY A 22 -59.25 36.77 -16.00
C GLY A 22 -59.24 35.25 -15.82
N MET A 23 -58.05 34.63 -15.84
CA MET A 23 -57.87 33.22 -15.48
C MET A 23 -57.45 33.18 -14.01
N CYS A 24 -58.33 32.68 -13.16
CA CYS A 24 -58.11 32.52 -11.72
C CYS A 24 -56.94 31.55 -11.50
N LEU A 25 -55.76 32.10 -11.24
CA LEU A 25 -54.56 31.35 -10.89
C LEU A 25 -54.66 30.97 -9.41
N CYS A 26 -55.15 29.77 -9.12
CA CYS A 26 -54.93 29.14 -7.81
C CYS A 26 -53.43 28.89 -7.66
N ILE A 27 -52.74 29.85 -7.04
CA ILE A 27 -51.36 29.67 -6.60
C ILE A 27 -51.42 28.69 -5.43
N PHE A 28 -51.17 27.41 -5.71
CA PHE A 28 -50.69 26.50 -4.67
C PHE A 28 -49.32 27.04 -4.23
N GLN A 29 -49.31 27.86 -3.18
CA GLN A 29 -48.09 28.06 -2.42
C GLN A 29 -47.76 26.70 -1.80
N THR A 30 -46.88 25.94 -2.46
CA THR A 30 -46.18 24.85 -1.79
C THR A 30 -45.30 25.52 -0.74
N THR A 31 -45.83 25.66 0.46
CA THR A 31 -45.00 25.90 1.64
C THR A 31 -44.05 24.72 1.71
N VAL A 32 -42.79 24.92 1.32
CA VAL A 32 -41.72 23.99 1.66
C VAL A 32 -41.66 24.04 3.17
N SER A 33 -42.26 23.05 3.84
CA SER A 33 -42.08 22.88 5.27
C SER A 33 -40.57 22.78 5.50
N ALA A 34 -40.03 23.62 6.38
CA ALA A 34 -38.65 23.46 6.82
C ALA A 34 -38.46 22.00 7.25
N ALA A 35 -37.39 21.37 6.77
CA ALA A 35 -37.11 19.98 7.13
C ALA A 35 -36.94 19.89 8.65
N THR A 36 -37.40 18.79 9.22
CA THR A 36 -37.28 18.58 10.67
C THR A 36 -35.78 18.57 11.04
N PRO A 37 -35.37 19.31 12.09
CA PRO A 37 -33.99 19.25 12.58
C PRO A 37 -33.51 17.82 12.79
N TRP A 38 -32.26 17.54 12.43
CA TRP A 38 -31.64 16.21 12.59
C TRP A 38 -32.39 15.05 11.90
N SER A 39 -33.15 15.35 10.84
CA SER A 39 -33.88 14.35 10.07
C SER A 39 -33.14 13.92 8.80
N GLN A 40 -33.59 12.78 8.25
CA GLN A 40 -33.22 12.33 6.92
C GLN A 40 -34.49 12.17 6.08
N SER A 41 -34.53 12.78 4.89
CA SER A 41 -35.65 12.66 3.95
C SER A 41 -35.13 12.57 2.52
N ASN A 42 -35.63 11.60 1.75
CA ASN A 42 -35.20 11.34 0.36
C ASN A 42 -33.67 11.23 0.18
N GLY A 43 -32.97 10.70 1.19
CA GLY A 43 -31.51 10.56 1.17
C GLY A 43 -30.72 11.84 1.51
N ILE A 44 -31.40 12.94 1.82
CA ILE A 44 -30.81 14.21 2.25
C ILE A 44 -30.82 14.26 3.78
N PHE A 45 -29.71 14.69 4.38
CA PHE A 45 -29.57 14.87 5.83
C PHE A 45 -29.69 16.34 6.19
N TYR A 46 -30.37 16.65 7.30
CA TYR A 46 -30.62 18.01 7.76
C TYR A 46 -30.00 18.27 9.14
N ASP A 47 -29.44 19.46 9.32
CA ASP A 47 -28.79 19.90 10.55
C ASP A 47 -29.80 20.35 11.62
N GLY A 48 -29.32 20.87 12.76
CA GLY A 48 -30.18 21.35 13.84
C GLY A 48 -31.01 22.59 13.50
N ASN A 49 -30.69 23.29 12.42
CA ASN A 49 -31.45 24.41 11.87
C ASN A 49 -32.39 23.99 10.73
N GLY A 50 -32.39 22.71 10.33
CA GLY A 50 -33.16 22.20 9.20
C GLY A 50 -32.52 22.48 7.83
N ASN A 51 -31.24 22.87 7.78
CA ASN A 51 -30.51 23.06 6.52
C ASN A 51 -29.91 21.73 6.05
N GLU A 52 -29.80 21.56 4.73
CA GLU A 52 -29.09 20.41 4.15
C GLU A 52 -27.62 20.38 4.61
N ILE A 53 -27.21 19.24 5.17
CA ILE A 53 -25.81 18.93 5.43
C ILE A 53 -25.18 18.47 4.12
N LYS A 54 -24.60 19.42 3.38
CA LYS A 54 -23.99 19.15 2.07
C LYS A 54 -22.91 18.09 2.18
N GLY A 55 -23.03 17.07 1.32
CA GLY A 55 -22.09 15.96 1.26
C GLY A 55 -22.27 14.91 2.36
N ALA A 56 -23.28 15.01 3.21
CA ALA A 56 -23.65 13.92 4.11
C ALA A 56 -24.07 12.68 3.31
N ILE A 57 -23.59 11.51 3.73
CA ILE A 57 -23.86 10.23 3.05
C ILE A 57 -24.38 9.14 3.97
N ALA A 58 -24.15 9.26 5.28
CA ALA A 58 -24.60 8.27 6.25
C ALA A 58 -24.70 8.89 7.66
N LYS A 59 -25.59 8.31 8.47
CA LYS A 59 -25.69 8.55 9.90
C LYS A 59 -25.13 7.36 10.67
N GLY A 60 -24.45 7.62 11.76
CA GLY A 60 -23.82 6.58 12.60
C GLY A 60 -23.76 6.97 14.06
N ILE A 61 -23.27 6.04 14.86
CA ILE A 61 -23.05 6.22 16.31
C ILE A 61 -21.59 5.97 16.66
N ASP A 62 -21.15 6.45 17.81
CA ASP A 62 -19.94 5.94 18.43
C ASP A 62 -20.23 5.44 19.84
N VAL A 63 -19.67 4.27 20.17
CA VAL A 63 -20.07 3.50 21.35
C VAL A 63 -18.89 2.82 22.01
N SER A 64 -19.08 2.55 23.30
CA SER A 64 -18.10 1.92 24.18
C SER A 64 -18.81 1.04 25.20
N TYR A 65 -18.11 0.58 26.25
CA TYR A 65 -18.75 -0.10 27.37
C TYR A 65 -19.86 0.72 28.04
N HIS A 66 -19.83 2.05 27.93
CA HIS A 66 -20.81 2.95 28.57
C HIS A 66 -22.23 2.74 28.03
N GLN A 67 -22.40 2.26 26.80
CA GLN A 67 -23.71 2.02 26.21
C GLN A 67 -24.33 0.66 26.62
N GLY A 68 -23.55 -0.22 27.27
CA GLY A 68 -24.03 -1.52 27.72
C GLY A 68 -24.26 -2.51 26.58
N ASP A 69 -25.30 -3.33 26.69
CA ASP A 69 -25.71 -4.26 25.63
C ASP A 69 -26.54 -3.55 24.57
N ILE A 70 -26.18 -3.75 23.30
CA ILE A 70 -26.77 -3.05 22.15
C ILE A 70 -27.54 -4.05 21.27
N ASP A 71 -28.80 -3.73 20.98
CA ASP A 71 -29.61 -4.39 19.97
C ASP A 71 -29.32 -3.76 18.59
N TRP A 72 -28.29 -4.28 17.94
CA TRP A 72 -27.78 -3.76 16.66
C TRP A 72 -28.78 -3.84 15.51
N ALA A 73 -29.75 -4.76 15.56
CA ALA A 73 -30.82 -4.85 14.57
C ALA A 73 -31.75 -3.62 14.65
N LYS A 74 -32.08 -3.16 15.87
CA LYS A 74 -32.86 -1.93 16.07
C LYS A 74 -32.08 -0.68 15.69
N VAL A 75 -30.79 -0.62 16.02
CA VAL A 75 -29.90 0.47 15.61
C VAL A 75 -29.88 0.60 14.07
N LYS A 76 -29.73 -0.52 13.36
CA LYS A 76 -29.79 -0.56 11.90
C LYS A 76 -31.15 -0.09 11.37
N ALA A 77 -32.24 -0.57 11.97
CA ALA A 77 -33.61 -0.24 11.55
C ALA A 77 -33.94 1.26 11.72
N GLU A 78 -33.30 1.95 12.65
CA GLU A 78 -33.41 3.41 12.83
C GLU A 78 -32.54 4.23 11.83
N GLY A 79 -31.82 3.54 10.94
CA GLY A 79 -31.05 4.16 9.87
C GLY A 79 -29.62 4.54 10.26
N PHE A 80 -29.11 4.04 11.38
CA PHE A 80 -27.68 4.12 11.68
C PHE A 80 -26.94 3.03 10.89
N THR A 81 -26.16 3.45 9.90
CA THR A 81 -25.51 2.53 8.95
C THR A 81 -24.01 2.39 9.17
N PHE A 82 -23.43 3.17 10.09
CA PHE A 82 -22.08 2.94 10.57
C PHE A 82 -21.93 3.13 12.08
N ALA A 83 -20.85 2.58 12.65
CA ALA A 83 -20.47 2.78 14.05
C ALA A 83 -18.96 3.02 14.23
N LEU A 84 -18.55 3.80 15.23
CA LEU A 84 -17.14 3.87 15.69
C LEU A 84 -17.06 3.22 17.08
N LEU A 85 -16.26 2.16 17.19
CA LEU A 85 -16.24 1.30 18.38
C LEU A 85 -15.00 1.57 19.21
N ARG A 86 -15.14 1.90 20.50
CA ARG A 86 -13.98 2.07 21.37
C ARG A 86 -13.34 0.70 21.62
N CYS A 87 -12.04 0.56 21.35
CA CYS A 87 -11.31 -0.65 21.71
C CYS A 87 -10.68 -0.59 23.10
N GLY A 88 -10.50 0.61 23.64
CA GLY A 88 -9.93 0.84 24.95
C GLY A 88 -9.45 2.28 25.11
N TYR A 89 -8.56 2.49 26.07
CA TYR A 89 -7.85 3.75 26.31
C TYR A 89 -6.41 3.49 26.72
N GLY A 90 -5.50 4.45 26.48
CA GLY A 90 -4.13 4.36 27.01
C GLY A 90 -3.31 3.13 26.57
N ASP A 91 -2.45 2.65 27.48
CA ASP A 91 -1.44 1.62 27.21
C ASP A 91 -2.07 0.25 26.88
N ASN A 92 -1.30 -0.66 26.30
CA ASN A 92 -1.75 -2.00 25.91
C ASN A 92 -1.79 -2.94 27.12
N ILE A 93 -2.76 -2.74 28.01
CA ILE A 93 -2.98 -3.55 29.20
C ILE A 93 -4.47 -3.91 29.35
N GLU A 94 -4.73 -5.10 29.86
CA GLU A 94 -6.07 -5.70 29.91
C GLU A 94 -7.10 -4.84 30.66
N SER A 95 -6.69 -4.16 31.74
CA SER A 95 -7.59 -3.29 32.52
C SER A 95 -8.05 -2.04 31.77
N GLN A 96 -7.43 -1.72 30.64
CA GLN A 96 -7.81 -0.58 29.80
C GLN A 96 -8.50 -0.99 28.50
N HIS A 97 -8.71 -2.29 28.28
CA HIS A 97 -9.51 -2.78 27.17
C HIS A 97 -10.98 -2.41 27.37
N ASP A 98 -11.66 -2.00 26.29
CA ASP A 98 -13.10 -1.81 26.34
C ASP A 98 -13.80 -3.18 26.35
N SER A 99 -14.51 -3.48 27.44
CA SER A 99 -15.13 -4.79 27.67
C SER A 99 -16.26 -5.12 26.70
N LYS A 100 -16.80 -4.14 25.96
CA LYS A 100 -17.84 -4.36 24.95
C LYS A 100 -17.30 -4.41 23.52
N PHE A 101 -16.01 -4.13 23.29
CA PHE A 101 -15.44 -4.05 21.94
C PHE A 101 -15.71 -5.28 21.07
N VAL A 102 -15.36 -6.48 21.56
CA VAL A 102 -15.52 -7.73 20.80
C VAL A 102 -17.00 -8.00 20.48
N GLN A 103 -17.89 -7.78 21.45
CA GLN A 103 -19.33 -7.93 21.27
C GLN A 103 -19.88 -6.94 20.24
N ASN A 104 -19.43 -5.69 20.29
CA ASN A 104 -19.86 -4.63 19.39
C ASN A 104 -19.37 -4.85 17.96
N VAL A 105 -18.14 -5.32 17.76
CA VAL A 105 -17.62 -5.72 16.44
C VAL A 105 -18.53 -6.80 15.83
N LYS A 106 -18.81 -7.87 16.59
CA LYS A 106 -19.68 -8.95 16.13
C LYS A 106 -21.08 -8.45 15.80
N GLY A 107 -21.66 -7.60 16.65
CA GLY A 107 -22.98 -7.03 16.43
C GLY A 107 -23.09 -6.19 15.15
N CYS A 108 -22.07 -5.39 14.85
CA CYS A 108 -21.99 -4.64 13.58
C CYS A 108 -21.91 -5.58 12.37
N GLU A 109 -21.05 -6.60 12.42
CA GLU A 109 -20.86 -7.54 11.31
C GLU A 109 -22.11 -8.37 11.01
N GLU A 110 -22.79 -8.87 12.03
CA GLU A 110 -24.03 -9.66 11.89
C GLU A 110 -25.19 -8.84 11.31
N ASN A 111 -25.18 -7.51 11.49
CA ASN A 111 -26.25 -6.61 11.05
C ASN A 111 -25.86 -5.74 9.82
N GLY A 112 -24.70 -5.97 9.22
CA GLY A 112 -24.23 -5.23 8.06
C GLY A 112 -24.10 -3.72 8.32
N ILE A 113 -23.58 -3.34 9.49
CA ILE A 113 -23.22 -1.97 9.86
C ILE A 113 -21.71 -1.80 9.61
N GLU A 114 -21.33 -0.82 8.78
CA GLU A 114 -19.90 -0.50 8.60
C GLU A 114 -19.33 -0.01 9.93
N TYR A 115 -18.11 -0.41 10.31
CA TYR A 115 -17.52 0.09 11.53
C TYR A 115 -16.09 0.56 11.38
N GLY A 116 -15.75 1.53 12.23
CA GLY A 116 -14.40 1.96 12.55
C GLY A 116 -14.10 1.67 14.01
N VAL A 117 -12.89 1.99 14.45
CA VAL A 117 -12.43 1.77 15.82
C VAL A 117 -11.82 3.05 16.35
N TYR A 118 -11.89 3.30 17.65
CA TYR A 118 -11.13 4.38 18.27
C TYR A 118 -10.51 3.96 19.60
N ILE A 119 -9.44 4.68 19.97
CA ILE A 119 -8.78 4.55 21.28
C ILE A 119 -8.60 5.95 21.87
N TYR A 120 -9.05 6.13 23.11
CA TYR A 120 -8.85 7.36 23.87
C TYR A 120 -7.39 7.46 24.34
N SER A 121 -6.70 8.54 23.97
CA SER A 121 -5.26 8.68 24.20
C SER A 121 -4.92 9.41 25.49
N TYR A 122 -3.93 8.90 26.21
CA TYR A 122 -3.23 9.61 27.29
C TYR A 122 -1.76 9.89 26.92
N ALA A 123 -1.38 9.69 25.66
CA ALA A 123 0.02 9.77 25.24
C ALA A 123 0.58 11.19 25.37
N VAL A 124 1.70 11.32 26.09
CA VAL A 124 2.50 12.55 26.15
C VAL A 124 3.80 12.47 25.37
N ASN A 125 4.09 11.31 24.78
CA ASN A 125 5.27 11.06 23.97
C ASN A 125 5.03 9.96 22.93
N THR A 126 5.98 9.80 22.01
CA THR A 126 5.88 8.85 20.89
C THR A 126 5.94 7.39 21.33
N GLN A 127 6.53 7.07 22.49
CA GLN A 127 6.54 5.70 23.00
C GLN A 127 5.15 5.30 23.49
N MET A 128 4.45 6.19 24.20
CA MET A 128 3.04 5.95 24.59
C MET A 128 2.13 5.86 23.37
N ALA A 129 2.33 6.71 22.37
CA ALA A 129 1.58 6.64 21.12
C ALA A 129 1.78 5.31 20.38
N LYS A 130 3.00 4.77 20.41
CA LYS A 130 3.29 3.42 19.90
C LYS A 130 2.56 2.35 20.70
N ASN A 131 2.56 2.44 22.03
CA ASN A 131 1.87 1.48 22.88
C ASN A 131 0.35 1.49 22.65
N GLU A 132 -0.25 2.67 22.50
CA GLU A 132 -1.66 2.84 22.13
C GLU A 132 -1.96 2.25 20.74
N ALA A 133 -1.04 2.37 19.78
CA ALA A 133 -1.19 1.68 18.49
C ALA A 133 -1.12 0.15 18.65
N ASP A 134 -0.22 -0.36 19.50
CA ASP A 134 -0.12 -1.79 19.81
C ASP A 134 -1.39 -2.31 20.53
N HIS A 135 -2.02 -1.49 21.39
CA HIS A 135 -3.31 -1.77 22.04
C HIS A 135 -4.40 -1.97 20.98
N VAL A 136 -4.57 -1.03 20.05
CA VAL A 136 -5.55 -1.16 18.96
C VAL A 136 -5.34 -2.44 18.18
N LEU A 137 -4.10 -2.74 17.78
CA LEU A 137 -3.80 -3.95 17.02
C LEU A 137 -4.10 -5.24 17.81
N THR A 138 -3.86 -5.24 19.12
CA THR A 138 -4.19 -6.36 20.01
C THR A 138 -5.70 -6.60 20.07
N MET A 139 -6.49 -5.53 20.20
CA MET A 139 -7.95 -5.64 20.25
C MET A 139 -8.55 -6.04 18.90
N LEU A 140 -8.02 -5.52 17.80
CA LEU A 140 -8.43 -5.96 16.46
C LEU A 140 -8.18 -7.46 16.24
N GLU A 141 -7.04 -7.99 16.70
CA GLU A 141 -6.74 -9.41 16.64
C GLU A 141 -7.69 -10.22 17.52
N ALA A 142 -7.93 -9.79 18.76
CA ALA A 142 -8.83 -10.47 19.69
C ALA A 142 -10.28 -10.60 19.16
N ALA A 143 -10.73 -9.62 18.36
CA ALA A 143 -12.06 -9.62 17.75
C ALA A 143 -12.12 -10.20 16.33
N ASP A 144 -11.00 -10.61 15.72
CA ASP A 144 -10.88 -10.85 14.26
C ASP A 144 -11.47 -9.71 13.41
N ALA A 145 -11.33 -8.47 13.90
CA ALA A 145 -11.99 -7.30 13.36
C ALA A 145 -11.38 -6.83 12.03
N LYS A 146 -12.25 -6.49 11.08
CA LYS A 146 -11.91 -6.00 9.72
C LYS A 146 -12.64 -4.67 9.45
N PRO A 147 -12.29 -3.58 10.16
CA PRO A 147 -13.01 -2.32 10.03
C PRO A 147 -12.91 -1.77 8.61
N ALA A 148 -14.08 -1.46 8.03
CA ALA A 148 -14.17 -0.81 6.71
C ALA A 148 -13.93 0.70 6.79
N MET A 149 -14.14 1.28 7.97
CA MET A 149 -13.91 2.70 8.28
C MET A 149 -12.55 2.92 8.97
N PRO A 150 -12.08 4.18 9.07
CA PRO A 150 -10.82 4.47 9.74
C PRO A 150 -10.78 4.03 11.21
N ILE A 151 -9.57 3.74 11.66
CA ILE A 151 -9.20 3.72 13.06
C ILE A 151 -8.88 5.16 13.47
N TYR A 152 -9.56 5.67 14.47
CA TYR A 152 -9.38 7.03 14.96
C TYR A 152 -8.53 7.05 16.22
N TYR A 153 -7.57 7.96 16.24
CA TYR A 153 -6.83 8.30 17.44
C TYR A 153 -7.52 9.47 18.12
N ASP A 154 -8.10 9.24 19.29
CA ASP A 154 -8.83 10.24 20.04
C ASP A 154 -7.84 11.01 20.93
N ILE A 155 -7.60 12.29 20.56
CA ILE A 155 -6.63 13.18 21.19
C ILE A 155 -7.39 14.40 21.71
N GLU A 156 -7.74 14.39 23.00
CA GLU A 156 -8.42 15.51 23.64
C GLU A 156 -8.20 15.62 25.16
N ASP A 157 -7.26 14.84 25.70
CA ASP A 157 -7.08 14.76 27.14
C ASP A 157 -6.41 16.02 27.70
N GLU A 158 -7.18 16.88 28.37
CA GLU A 158 -6.66 18.15 28.88
C GLU A 158 -5.59 17.96 29.97
N GLU A 159 -5.67 16.91 30.78
CA GLU A 159 -4.74 16.67 31.89
C GLU A 159 -3.34 16.29 31.38
N THR A 160 -3.26 15.36 30.43
CA THR A 160 -1.99 14.84 29.92
C THR A 160 -1.50 15.60 28.69
N GLN A 161 -2.41 15.98 27.79
CA GLN A 161 -2.08 16.53 26.48
C GLN A 161 -2.32 18.05 26.38
N GLY A 162 -3.18 18.63 27.24
CA GLY A 162 -3.61 20.03 27.13
C GLY A 162 -2.48 21.06 27.14
N ASN A 163 -1.37 20.77 27.83
CA ASN A 163 -0.19 21.64 27.91
C ASN A 163 0.90 21.32 26.86
N LEU A 164 0.70 20.30 26.02
CA LEU A 164 1.67 19.94 24.99
C LEU A 164 1.64 20.95 23.84
N LYS A 165 2.81 21.23 23.27
CA LYS A 165 2.92 22.04 22.06
C LYS A 165 2.28 21.30 20.88
N ALA A 166 1.70 22.05 19.95
CA ALA A 166 1.14 21.49 18.71
C ALA A 166 2.11 20.55 17.97
N SER A 167 3.41 20.89 17.94
CA SER A 167 4.43 20.03 17.34
C SER A 167 4.63 18.70 18.06
N LYS A 168 4.45 18.67 19.38
CA LYS A 168 4.53 17.43 20.18
C LYS A 168 3.30 16.55 19.94
N LEU A 169 2.11 17.16 19.89
CA LEU A 169 0.87 16.48 19.50
C LEU A 169 0.99 15.91 18.08
N GLY A 170 1.62 16.64 17.17
CA GLY A 170 1.93 16.16 15.82
C GLY A 170 2.90 14.97 15.80
N ASP A 171 3.90 14.90 16.70
CA ASP A 171 4.80 13.73 16.82
C ASP A 171 4.02 12.49 17.29
N ILE A 172 3.15 12.68 18.27
CA ILE A 172 2.29 11.64 18.86
C ILE A 172 1.34 11.08 17.80
N ALA A 173 0.58 11.95 17.15
CA ALA A 173 -0.36 11.57 16.10
C ALA A 173 0.33 10.90 14.90
N GLU A 174 1.46 11.43 14.41
CA GLU A 174 2.22 10.84 13.31
C GLU A 174 2.72 9.44 13.66
N THR A 175 3.16 9.21 14.90
CA THR A 175 3.65 7.90 15.35
C THR A 175 2.55 6.86 15.33
N PHE A 176 1.42 7.14 15.99
CA PHE A 176 0.26 6.25 16.00
C PHE A 176 -0.26 6.01 14.58
N CYS A 177 -0.53 7.08 13.83
CA CYS A 177 -1.16 6.98 12.52
C CYS A 177 -0.27 6.25 11.51
N SER A 178 1.04 6.47 11.53
CA SER A 178 1.96 5.74 10.66
C SER A 178 2.00 4.25 10.97
N ILE A 179 1.98 3.83 12.24
CA ILE A 179 1.96 2.39 12.61
C ILE A 179 0.69 1.73 12.08
N ILE A 180 -0.47 2.34 12.33
CA ILE A 180 -1.77 1.80 11.89
C ILE A 180 -1.87 1.74 10.36
N ARG A 181 -1.44 2.81 9.66
CA ARG A 181 -1.37 2.84 8.20
C ARG A 181 -0.46 1.75 7.64
N ASP A 182 0.71 1.55 8.23
CA ASP A 182 1.70 0.59 7.75
C ASP A 182 1.24 -0.87 7.95
N LYS A 183 0.25 -1.10 8.83
CA LYS A 183 -0.49 -2.36 8.96
C LYS A 183 -1.60 -2.55 7.93
N GLY A 184 -1.84 -1.54 7.09
CA GLY A 184 -2.81 -1.59 5.99
C GLY A 184 -4.19 -1.03 6.32
N TYR A 185 -4.38 -0.47 7.52
CA TYR A 185 -5.64 0.12 7.93
C TYR A 185 -5.77 1.59 7.52
N LYS A 186 -7.01 2.04 7.34
CA LYS A 186 -7.35 3.46 7.23
C LYS A 186 -7.21 4.10 8.61
N VAL A 187 -6.77 5.35 8.67
CA VAL A 187 -6.50 6.01 9.96
C VAL A 187 -6.87 7.49 9.93
N GLY A 188 -7.32 7.99 11.07
CA GLY A 188 -7.66 9.39 11.31
C GLY A 188 -7.41 9.80 12.75
N VAL A 189 -7.69 11.07 13.03
CA VAL A 189 -7.66 11.65 14.38
C VAL A 189 -9.07 12.13 14.71
N TYR A 190 -9.48 11.90 15.94
CA TYR A 190 -10.66 12.50 16.54
C TYR A 190 -10.24 13.57 17.54
N SER A 191 -11.03 14.64 17.57
CA SER A 191 -11.02 15.61 18.65
C SER A 191 -12.23 16.54 18.54
N ASN A 192 -12.52 17.29 19.59
CA ASN A 192 -13.52 18.35 19.54
C ASN A 192 -13.05 19.61 18.79
N TYR A 193 -14.00 20.47 18.44
CA TYR A 193 -13.78 21.70 17.66
C TYR A 193 -12.72 22.64 18.28
N TYR A 194 -12.69 22.75 19.61
CA TYR A 194 -11.73 23.61 20.29
C TYR A 194 -10.31 23.10 20.08
N TRP A 195 -10.08 21.80 20.25
CA TRP A 195 -8.79 21.18 20.03
C TRP A 195 -8.34 21.27 18.57
N TRP A 196 -9.24 20.98 17.62
CA TRP A 196 -8.94 21.14 16.19
C TRP A 196 -8.54 22.56 15.81
N THR A 197 -9.13 23.55 16.45
CA THR A 197 -8.88 24.97 16.17
C THR A 197 -7.61 25.48 16.87
N ASN A 198 -7.35 25.03 18.10
CA ASN A 198 -6.38 25.68 18.99
C ASN A 198 -5.16 24.80 19.36
N LYS A 199 -5.28 23.46 19.29
CA LYS A 199 -4.26 22.52 19.78
C LYS A 199 -3.64 21.69 18.66
N LEU A 200 -4.46 21.15 17.76
CA LEU A 200 -4.06 20.27 16.66
C LEU A 200 -3.68 21.06 15.39
N THR A 201 -2.83 22.07 15.54
CA THR A 201 -2.51 23.06 14.49
C THR A 201 -1.23 22.74 13.69
N ASP A 202 -0.52 21.66 14.03
CA ASP A 202 0.64 21.20 13.27
C ASP A 202 0.24 20.68 11.88
N ALA A 203 1.01 21.03 10.85
CA ALA A 203 0.70 20.66 9.46
C ALA A 203 0.61 19.15 9.21
N ARG A 204 1.17 18.31 10.09
CA ARG A 204 1.04 16.84 9.99
C ARG A 204 -0.38 16.34 10.13
N PHE A 205 -1.26 17.07 10.82
CA PHE A 205 -2.67 16.70 10.91
C PHE A 205 -3.40 16.79 9.56
N GLU A 206 -2.85 17.49 8.56
CA GLU A 206 -3.40 17.48 7.19
C GLU A 206 -3.20 16.14 6.46
N ASN A 207 -2.40 15.22 7.01
CA ASN A 207 -2.15 13.90 6.41
C ASN A 207 -3.21 12.84 6.78
N TRP A 208 -4.08 13.13 7.75
CA TRP A 208 -4.96 12.15 8.39
C TRP A 208 -6.43 12.52 8.25
N ALA A 209 -7.31 11.53 8.25
CA ALA A 209 -8.76 11.77 8.30
C ALA A 209 -9.15 12.50 9.59
N ARG A 210 -10.22 13.29 9.57
CA ARG A 210 -10.69 14.06 10.72
C ARG A 210 -12.10 13.67 11.12
N TRP A 211 -12.24 13.26 12.37
CA TRP A 211 -13.51 13.17 13.06
C TRP A 211 -13.59 14.36 14.04
N VAL A 212 -14.60 15.20 13.88
CA VAL A 212 -14.72 16.49 14.59
C VAL A 212 -15.99 16.48 15.43
N ALA A 213 -15.83 16.65 16.74
CA ALA A 213 -16.97 16.89 17.62
C ALA A 213 -17.32 18.37 17.72
N ARG A 214 -18.60 18.69 17.48
CA ARG A 214 -19.19 19.98 17.76
C ARG A 214 -20.69 19.83 17.97
N TYR A 215 -21.12 19.89 19.23
CA TYR A 215 -22.51 19.76 19.62
C TYR A 215 -23.24 21.09 19.42
N ASN A 216 -23.68 21.34 18.20
CA ASN A 216 -24.31 22.58 17.81
C ASN A 216 -25.24 22.34 16.61
N ASN A 217 -26.09 23.30 16.28
CA ASN A 217 -27.03 23.16 15.15
C ASN A 217 -26.35 23.07 13.78
N GLU A 218 -25.10 23.53 13.67
CA GLU A 218 -24.24 23.41 12.50
C GLU A 218 -22.80 23.11 12.94
N SER A 219 -22.03 22.44 12.08
CA SER A 219 -20.62 22.11 12.39
C SER A 219 -19.77 23.37 12.54
N GLY A 220 -19.93 24.35 11.64
CA GLY A 220 -19.15 25.60 11.61
C GLY A 220 -17.63 25.41 11.59
N TYR A 221 -17.13 24.21 11.24
CA TYR A 221 -15.71 23.93 11.05
C TYR A 221 -15.35 24.23 9.59
N ASP A 222 -14.38 25.11 9.38
CA ASP A 222 -14.05 25.72 8.09
C ASP A 222 -13.02 24.93 7.27
N LYS A 223 -12.35 23.94 7.89
CA LYS A 223 -11.45 23.00 7.22
C LYS A 223 -12.19 21.76 6.73
N LYS A 224 -11.52 20.96 5.92
CA LYS A 224 -12.03 19.64 5.50
C LYS A 224 -12.01 18.65 6.67
N TYR A 225 -13.10 17.90 6.80
CA TYR A 225 -13.31 16.86 7.80
C TYR A 225 -14.27 15.81 7.26
N ASP A 226 -14.29 14.64 7.90
CA ASP A 226 -14.91 13.43 7.37
C ASP A 226 -16.13 13.01 8.16
N ILE A 227 -16.07 13.20 9.48
CA ILE A 227 -17.17 12.85 10.36
C ILE A 227 -17.44 14.04 11.26
N TRP A 228 -18.71 14.42 11.35
CA TRP A 228 -19.21 15.34 12.35
C TRP A 228 -19.88 14.55 13.47
N GLN A 229 -19.35 14.60 14.69
CA GLN A 229 -20.12 14.21 15.87
C GLN A 229 -20.93 15.43 16.32
N TYR A 230 -22.25 15.34 16.19
CA TYR A 230 -23.14 16.49 16.30
C TYR A 230 -23.98 16.50 17.58
N SER A 231 -24.02 15.39 18.32
CA SER A 231 -24.69 15.30 19.62
C SER A 231 -24.11 14.15 20.43
N GLU A 232 -24.00 14.37 21.74
CA GLU A 232 -23.60 13.36 22.76
C GLU A 232 -24.79 12.87 23.61
N THR A 233 -26.00 13.40 23.35
CA THR A 233 -27.17 13.22 24.23
C THR A 233 -28.37 12.59 23.52
N SER A 234 -28.14 11.99 22.36
CA SER A 234 -29.19 11.35 21.58
C SER A 234 -29.65 10.04 22.22
N THR A 235 -30.93 9.73 22.05
CA THR A 235 -31.49 8.42 22.41
C THR A 235 -31.59 7.62 21.13
N VAL A 236 -31.03 6.41 21.15
CA VAL A 236 -30.99 5.51 19.99
C VAL A 236 -31.73 4.22 20.33
N ASN A 237 -32.66 3.82 19.47
CA ASN A 237 -33.40 2.58 19.62
C ASN A 237 -32.45 1.39 19.57
N GLY A 238 -32.56 0.52 20.57
CA GLY A 238 -31.66 -0.60 20.77
C GLY A 238 -30.51 -0.33 21.76
N ILE A 239 -30.37 0.89 22.27
CA ILE A 239 -29.41 1.25 23.33
C ILE A 239 -30.21 1.74 24.53
N GLY A 240 -30.42 0.85 25.51
CA GLY A 240 -31.44 0.97 26.56
C GLY A 240 -31.38 2.24 27.42
N GLY A 241 -31.98 3.34 26.95
CA GLY A 241 -32.13 4.61 27.65
C GLY A 241 -30.84 5.45 27.79
N ASN A 242 -29.67 4.84 27.57
CA ASN A 242 -28.38 5.51 27.64
C ASN A 242 -28.23 6.57 26.54
N LYS A 243 -27.56 7.66 26.90
CA LYS A 243 -27.17 8.69 25.93
C LYS A 243 -26.09 8.13 24.99
N THR A 244 -26.25 8.43 23.71
CA THR A 244 -25.41 7.91 22.64
C THR A 244 -24.97 9.04 21.74
N ASP A 245 -23.70 8.98 21.39
CA ASP A 245 -23.07 9.94 20.51
C ASP A 245 -23.46 9.61 19.06
N VAL A 246 -23.89 10.63 18.31
CA VAL A 246 -24.39 10.49 16.94
C VAL A 246 -23.59 11.34 15.97
N ASN A 247 -23.40 10.75 14.79
CA ASN A 247 -22.44 11.20 13.80
C ASN A 247 -23.06 11.29 12.41
N ILE A 248 -22.62 12.28 11.64
CA ILE A 248 -22.81 12.35 10.19
C ILE A 248 -21.47 12.11 9.50
N LEU A 249 -21.46 11.13 8.60
CA LEU A 249 -20.35 10.90 7.68
C LEU A 249 -20.53 11.79 6.44
N LEU A 250 -19.51 12.57 6.14
CA LEU A 250 -19.42 13.44 4.96
C LEU A 250 -18.68 12.74 3.80
N SER A 251 -18.84 13.30 2.60
CA SER A 251 -18.32 12.77 1.34
C SER A 251 -16.83 12.42 1.42
N ARG A 252 -16.53 11.17 1.04
CA ARG A 252 -15.36 10.36 1.44
C ARG A 252 -14.13 10.42 0.52
N GLU A 253 -14.04 11.34 -0.43
CA GLU A 253 -13.18 11.16 -1.63
C GLU A 253 -11.74 10.65 -1.39
N CYS A 254 -10.95 11.17 -0.43
CA CYS A 254 -9.62 10.57 -0.08
C CYS A 254 -9.51 10.06 1.37
N SER A 255 -10.48 10.30 2.25
CA SER A 255 -10.36 10.01 3.68
C SER A 255 -10.69 8.57 4.05
N VAL A 256 -11.42 7.89 3.16
CA VAL A 256 -11.75 6.47 3.30
C VAL A 256 -10.98 5.62 2.32
N THR A 257 -10.51 6.15 1.20
CA THR A 257 -9.65 5.37 0.28
C THR A 257 -8.17 5.57 0.55
N GLY A 258 -7.81 6.52 1.42
CA GLY A 258 -6.47 7.13 1.43
C GLY A 258 -6.24 7.96 0.17
N HIS A 259 -5.23 8.83 0.22
CA HIS A 259 -4.88 9.62 -0.96
C HIS A 259 -4.23 8.75 -2.05
N ASN A 260 -4.85 8.69 -3.23
CA ASN A 260 -4.26 8.11 -4.42
C ASN A 260 -3.49 9.17 -5.23
N TYR A 261 -2.24 9.42 -4.85
CA TYR A 261 -1.41 10.44 -5.49
C TYR A 261 -0.88 9.99 -6.86
N ALA A 262 -1.11 10.80 -7.89
CA ALA A 262 -0.36 10.77 -9.15
C ALA A 262 0.68 11.87 -9.19
N VAL A 263 1.75 11.65 -9.96
CA VAL A 263 2.71 12.72 -10.29
C VAL A 263 2.00 13.77 -11.13
N GLU A 264 2.05 15.02 -10.68
CA GLU A 264 1.60 16.18 -11.43
C GLU A 264 2.76 16.71 -12.28
N GLN A 265 3.86 17.06 -11.62
CA GLN A 265 5.05 17.60 -12.27
C GLN A 265 6.33 17.03 -11.65
N LEU A 266 7.24 16.58 -12.51
CA LEU A 266 8.60 16.23 -12.10
C LEU A 266 9.45 17.50 -12.00
N ILE A 267 9.96 17.80 -10.80
CA ILE A 267 10.91 18.90 -10.59
C ILE A 267 12.32 18.39 -10.91
N THR A 268 12.70 17.26 -10.32
CA THR A 268 13.95 16.55 -10.63
C THR A 268 13.72 15.04 -10.60
N LYS A 269 14.33 14.30 -11.54
CA LYS A 269 14.20 12.84 -11.61
C LYS A 269 15.15 12.14 -10.65
N GLY A 270 14.69 11.02 -10.08
CA GLY A 270 15.53 10.15 -9.28
C GLY A 270 16.60 9.46 -10.14
N THR A 271 17.78 9.23 -9.55
CA THR A 271 18.91 8.54 -10.21
C THR A 271 19.48 7.45 -9.30
N ILE A 272 20.55 6.81 -9.74
CA ILE A 272 21.27 5.80 -8.94
C ILE A 272 22.02 6.42 -7.76
N SER A 273 22.38 7.70 -7.82
CA SER A 273 23.15 8.37 -6.77
C SER A 273 22.37 9.44 -6.01
N LYS A 274 21.34 10.04 -6.63
CA LYS A 274 20.61 11.19 -6.10
C LYS A 274 19.10 10.98 -6.14
N SER A 275 18.42 11.42 -5.08
CA SER A 275 16.96 11.47 -5.05
C SER A 275 16.46 12.62 -5.93
N GLY A 276 15.26 12.47 -6.48
CA GLY A 276 14.54 13.52 -7.20
C GLY A 276 13.46 14.17 -6.34
N LYS A 277 12.64 15.02 -6.94
CA LYS A 277 11.52 15.71 -6.31
C LYS A 277 10.40 15.90 -7.31
N ALA A 278 9.15 15.77 -6.87
CA ALA A 278 7.98 15.98 -7.72
C ALA A 278 6.81 16.57 -6.92
N THR A 279 5.94 17.26 -7.63
CA THR A 279 4.60 17.58 -7.15
C THR A 279 3.65 16.45 -7.51
N TYR A 280 2.69 16.19 -6.62
CA TYR A 280 1.71 15.13 -6.73
C TYR A 280 0.32 15.72 -6.48
N TYR A 281 -0.71 15.11 -7.08
CA TYR A 281 -2.11 15.42 -6.81
C TYR A 281 -2.90 14.14 -6.44
N CYS A 282 -3.80 14.18 -5.45
CA CYS A 282 -4.75 13.09 -5.18
C CYS A 282 -5.69 13.01 -6.38
N LYS A 283 -5.77 11.86 -7.06
CA LYS A 283 -6.68 11.66 -8.19
C LYS A 283 -8.16 11.77 -7.79
N THR A 284 -8.46 11.54 -6.52
CA THR A 284 -9.81 11.63 -5.95
C THR A 284 -10.09 13.08 -5.55
N CYS A 285 -9.40 13.64 -4.54
CA CYS A 285 -9.76 14.94 -3.98
C CYS A 285 -9.00 16.15 -4.55
N GLY A 286 -8.07 15.95 -5.49
CA GLY A 286 -7.25 17.02 -6.06
C GLY A 286 -6.17 17.61 -5.13
N HIS A 287 -6.07 17.15 -3.87
CA HIS A 287 -5.07 17.65 -2.92
C HIS A 287 -3.66 17.55 -3.50
N LYS A 288 -2.86 18.62 -3.39
CA LYS A 288 -1.52 18.69 -3.94
C LYS A 288 -0.46 18.63 -2.86
N LYS A 289 0.61 17.88 -3.10
CA LYS A 289 1.79 17.86 -2.23
C LYS A 289 3.08 17.81 -3.02
N THR A 290 4.18 18.12 -2.35
CA THR A 290 5.52 17.97 -2.93
C THR A 290 6.30 16.95 -2.12
N ASP A 291 6.86 15.93 -2.78
CA ASP A 291 7.58 14.84 -2.10
C ASP A 291 8.82 14.41 -2.89
N ILE A 292 9.70 13.67 -2.22
CA ILE A 292 10.97 13.16 -2.73
C ILE A 292 10.71 11.91 -3.58
N ILE A 293 11.30 11.86 -4.77
CA ILE A 293 11.46 10.62 -5.54
C ILE A 293 12.71 9.91 -5.00
N PRO A 294 12.59 8.77 -4.30
CA PRO A 294 13.73 8.18 -3.62
C PRO A 294 14.77 7.66 -4.63
N LYS A 295 16.06 7.88 -4.38
CA LYS A 295 17.15 7.34 -5.22
C LYS A 295 17.09 5.82 -5.35
N ILE A 296 17.69 5.28 -6.42
CA ILE A 296 17.83 3.82 -6.56
C ILE A 296 18.84 3.32 -5.52
N LYS A 297 18.45 2.29 -4.76
CA LYS A 297 19.30 1.64 -3.75
C LYS A 297 20.02 0.43 -4.32
N SER A 298 19.31 -0.43 -5.07
CA SER A 298 19.88 -1.68 -5.56
C SER A 298 19.37 -2.07 -6.94
N ILE A 299 20.24 -2.69 -7.74
CA ILE A 299 19.93 -3.29 -9.04
C ILE A 299 20.60 -4.67 -9.06
N THR A 300 19.80 -5.72 -9.15
CA THR A 300 20.26 -7.12 -9.09
C THR A 300 19.74 -7.93 -10.27
N LEU A 301 20.52 -8.95 -10.66
CA LEU A 301 20.12 -9.93 -11.65
C LEU A 301 19.75 -11.23 -10.95
N SER A 302 18.69 -11.91 -11.39
CA SER A 302 18.32 -13.23 -10.85
C SER A 302 19.40 -14.30 -10.99
N LYS A 303 20.29 -14.14 -11.98
CA LYS A 303 21.41 -15.06 -12.20
C LYS A 303 22.57 -14.38 -12.92
N THR A 304 23.78 -14.57 -12.38
CA THR A 304 25.02 -13.98 -12.90
C THR A 304 25.92 -14.97 -13.65
N LYS A 305 25.53 -16.25 -13.73
CA LYS A 305 26.28 -17.30 -14.41
C LYS A 305 25.39 -18.33 -15.10
N TYR A 306 25.61 -18.57 -16.39
CA TYR A 306 24.89 -19.54 -17.22
C TYR A 306 25.86 -20.53 -17.87
N LYS A 307 25.35 -21.74 -18.16
CA LYS A 307 26.05 -22.71 -19.02
C LYS A 307 25.59 -22.48 -20.46
N TYR A 308 26.51 -22.55 -21.41
CA TYR A 308 26.18 -22.43 -22.82
C TYR A 308 25.21 -23.53 -23.25
N SER A 309 24.08 -23.12 -23.83
CA SER A 309 23.00 -23.98 -24.32
C SER A 309 22.65 -23.72 -25.79
N GLY A 310 23.27 -22.71 -26.42
CA GLY A 310 22.90 -22.24 -27.76
C GLY A 310 21.67 -21.32 -27.80
N LYS A 311 20.97 -21.11 -26.68
CA LYS A 311 19.81 -20.21 -26.55
C LYS A 311 20.22 -18.85 -25.96
N LEU A 312 19.40 -17.83 -26.18
CA LEU A 312 19.54 -16.52 -25.54
C LEU A 312 19.28 -16.64 -24.03
N ASN A 313 20.11 -15.99 -23.22
CA ASN A 313 19.93 -15.91 -21.77
C ASN A 313 19.48 -14.50 -21.40
N LYS A 314 18.37 -14.36 -20.66
CA LYS A 314 17.80 -13.08 -20.25
C LYS A 314 17.48 -13.12 -18.75
N PRO A 315 18.47 -12.94 -17.84
CA PRO A 315 18.17 -12.84 -16.41
C PRO A 315 17.21 -11.69 -16.15
N THR A 316 16.21 -11.93 -15.31
CA THR A 316 15.32 -10.89 -14.79
C THR A 316 16.11 -9.88 -13.96
N VAL A 317 15.69 -8.61 -14.01
CA VAL A 317 16.28 -7.48 -13.29
C VAL A 317 15.34 -7.09 -12.16
N LYS A 318 15.85 -6.98 -10.93
CA LYS A 318 15.13 -6.46 -9.77
C LYS A 318 15.79 -5.16 -9.30
N ILE A 319 15.00 -4.10 -9.21
CA ILE A 319 15.46 -2.77 -8.82
C ILE A 319 14.64 -2.28 -7.62
N THR A 320 15.32 -1.78 -6.58
CA THR A 320 14.68 -1.20 -5.39
C THR A 320 15.14 0.23 -5.16
N ASN A 321 14.23 1.10 -4.72
CA ASN A 321 14.57 2.45 -4.29
C ASN A 321 15.07 2.48 -2.82
N SER A 322 15.47 3.66 -2.33
CA SER A 322 15.97 3.83 -0.96
C SER A 322 14.92 3.68 0.13
N LYS A 323 13.62 3.80 -0.19
CA LYS A 323 12.49 3.49 0.70
C LYS A 323 12.08 1.99 0.67
N GLY A 324 12.77 1.16 -0.11
CA GLY A 324 12.52 -0.27 -0.20
C GLY A 324 11.50 -0.70 -1.26
N SER A 325 10.83 0.24 -1.94
CA SER A 325 9.84 -0.08 -2.97
C SER A 325 10.49 -0.66 -4.23
N LEU A 326 9.78 -1.60 -4.86
CA LEU A 326 10.19 -2.21 -6.13
C LEU A 326 9.79 -1.33 -7.32
N LEU A 327 10.70 -1.16 -8.26
CA LEU A 327 10.39 -0.51 -9.54
C LEU A 327 9.72 -1.50 -10.50
N THR A 328 8.87 -0.96 -11.36
CA THR A 328 8.06 -1.71 -12.33
C THR A 328 8.55 -1.51 -13.77
N LYS A 329 7.94 -2.21 -14.72
CA LYS A 329 8.19 -2.04 -16.17
C LYS A 329 7.92 -0.61 -16.69
N ASN A 330 7.20 0.21 -15.92
CA ASN A 330 6.94 1.61 -16.25
C ASN A 330 8.12 2.52 -15.88
N ASP A 331 9.03 2.06 -15.02
CA ASP A 331 10.14 2.85 -14.48
C ASP A 331 11.49 2.56 -15.16
N PHE A 332 11.61 1.48 -15.93
CA PHE A 332 12.83 1.13 -16.64
C PHE A 332 12.61 0.24 -17.86
N THR A 333 13.60 0.18 -18.74
CA THR A 333 13.71 -0.79 -19.82
C THR A 333 15.00 -1.61 -19.66
N VAL A 334 15.02 -2.81 -20.24
CA VAL A 334 16.16 -3.72 -20.19
C VAL A 334 16.50 -4.20 -21.59
N SER A 335 17.78 -4.09 -21.97
CA SER A 335 18.31 -4.67 -23.20
C SER A 335 19.52 -5.56 -22.91
N TYR A 336 19.80 -6.49 -23.82
CA TYR A 336 20.83 -7.50 -23.65
C TYR A 336 21.77 -7.51 -24.85
N LYS A 337 23.08 -7.58 -24.60
CA LYS A 337 24.11 -7.76 -25.62
C LYS A 337 24.99 -8.97 -25.30
N LYS A 338 25.43 -9.70 -26.34
CA LYS A 338 26.32 -10.88 -26.24
C LYS A 338 25.79 -11.99 -25.32
N ASN A 339 24.48 -12.22 -25.30
CA ASN A 339 23.80 -13.10 -24.34
C ASN A 339 23.50 -14.53 -24.84
N LYS A 340 24.10 -14.95 -25.96
CA LYS A 340 23.98 -16.31 -26.53
C LYS A 340 25.24 -17.15 -26.33
N ASN A 341 26.39 -16.59 -26.71
CA ASN A 341 27.66 -17.29 -26.80
C ASN A 341 28.46 -17.24 -25.49
N VAL A 342 29.42 -18.15 -25.33
CA VAL A 342 30.33 -18.17 -24.17
C VAL A 342 31.11 -16.86 -24.11
N GLY A 343 31.07 -16.18 -22.96
CA GLY A 343 31.62 -14.84 -22.80
C GLY A 343 31.00 -14.09 -21.63
N THR A 344 31.25 -12.80 -21.59
CA THR A 344 30.58 -11.85 -20.69
C THR A 344 29.47 -11.16 -21.47
N ALA A 345 28.23 -11.37 -21.04
CA ALA A 345 27.06 -10.70 -21.57
C ALA A 345 26.78 -9.42 -20.77
N THR A 346 26.24 -8.41 -21.44
CA THR A 346 25.87 -7.13 -20.82
C THR A 346 24.36 -7.01 -20.78
N VAL A 347 23.85 -6.59 -19.62
CA VAL A 347 22.47 -6.18 -19.39
C VAL A 347 22.49 -4.67 -19.21
N THR A 348 21.86 -3.93 -20.11
CA THR A 348 21.74 -2.48 -20.02
C THR A 348 20.36 -2.14 -19.47
N ILE A 349 20.35 -1.42 -18.36
CA ILE A 349 19.15 -0.95 -17.67
C ILE A 349 19.08 0.55 -17.89
N THR A 350 18.01 1.01 -18.53
CA THR A 350 17.74 2.43 -18.75
C THR A 350 16.52 2.83 -17.94
N LEU A 351 16.69 3.73 -16.99
CA LEU A 351 15.63 4.26 -16.14
C LEU A 351 14.77 5.24 -16.96
N LYS A 352 13.46 5.26 -16.68
CA LYS A 352 12.45 6.12 -17.33
C LYS A 352 11.37 6.55 -16.32
N GLY A 353 10.39 7.30 -16.80
CA GLY A 353 9.32 7.86 -15.94
C GLY A 353 9.90 8.85 -14.93
N ASN A 354 9.66 8.58 -13.65
CA ASN A 354 10.12 9.38 -12.50
C ASN A 354 11.65 9.29 -12.28
N TYR A 355 12.31 8.38 -13.01
CA TYR A 355 13.73 8.12 -12.90
C TYR A 355 14.48 8.44 -14.21
N GLN A 356 15.78 8.66 -14.09
CA GLN A 356 16.67 8.83 -15.23
C GLN A 356 18.05 8.21 -14.99
N GLY A 357 18.74 7.94 -16.09
CA GLY A 357 20.09 7.37 -16.10
C GLY A 357 20.12 5.96 -16.69
N THR A 358 21.32 5.53 -17.05
CA THR A 358 21.55 4.20 -17.61
C THR A 358 22.70 3.54 -16.86
N THR A 359 22.58 2.23 -16.62
CA THR A 359 23.66 1.44 -16.02
C THR A 359 23.75 0.06 -16.65
N ASN A 360 24.92 -0.55 -16.52
CA ASN A 360 25.20 -1.87 -17.05
C ASN A 360 25.46 -2.85 -15.91
N LYS A 361 24.84 -4.03 -16.01
CA LYS A 361 25.22 -5.22 -15.25
C LYS A 361 25.77 -6.27 -16.21
N THR A 362 26.52 -7.23 -15.68
CA THR A 362 27.09 -8.30 -16.50
C THR A 362 26.78 -9.67 -15.91
N PHE A 363 26.71 -10.67 -16.79
CA PHE A 363 26.68 -12.07 -16.39
C PHE A 363 27.58 -12.90 -17.31
N LYS A 364 28.06 -14.03 -16.80
CA LYS A 364 28.99 -14.90 -17.52
C LYS A 364 28.25 -16.09 -18.12
N ILE A 365 28.47 -16.35 -19.40
CA ILE A 365 28.09 -17.60 -20.06
C ILE A 365 29.37 -18.42 -20.18
N VAL A 366 29.41 -19.58 -19.52
CA VAL A 366 30.58 -20.48 -19.49
C VAL A 366 30.33 -21.71 -20.36
N PRO A 367 31.39 -22.42 -20.79
CA PRO A 367 31.22 -23.67 -21.53
C PRO A 367 30.35 -24.70 -20.79
N GLY A 368 29.69 -25.55 -21.57
CA GLY A 368 28.94 -26.69 -21.03
C GLY A 368 29.83 -27.70 -20.29
N ALA A 369 29.22 -28.60 -19.53
CA ALA A 369 29.94 -29.66 -18.83
C ALA A 369 30.54 -30.67 -19.83
N VAL A 370 31.72 -31.18 -19.50
CA VAL A 370 32.37 -32.26 -20.27
C VAL A 370 31.57 -33.55 -20.12
N LYS A 371 31.25 -34.20 -21.25
CA LYS A 371 30.52 -35.48 -21.32
C LYS A 371 31.42 -36.61 -21.80
N LYS A 372 31.04 -37.85 -21.49
CA LYS A 372 31.74 -39.10 -21.89
C LYS A 372 33.22 -39.11 -21.47
N LEU A 373 33.52 -38.73 -20.22
CA LEU A 373 34.88 -38.82 -19.68
C LEU A 373 35.27 -40.28 -19.46
N THR A 374 36.37 -40.71 -20.08
CA THR A 374 36.99 -42.03 -19.89
C THR A 374 38.43 -41.89 -19.45
N VAL A 375 38.87 -42.82 -18.60
CA VAL A 375 40.24 -42.89 -18.06
C VAL A 375 40.71 -44.34 -18.09
N LYS A 376 41.92 -44.59 -18.62
CA LYS A 376 42.54 -45.92 -18.64
C LYS A 376 44.02 -45.88 -18.31
N ASN A 377 44.54 -46.90 -17.61
CA ASN A 377 45.98 -47.11 -17.51
C ASN A 377 46.48 -47.41 -18.93
N ASN A 378 47.36 -46.55 -19.45
CA ASN A 378 47.74 -46.57 -20.85
C ASN A 378 49.03 -47.37 -21.07
N SER A 379 50.01 -47.17 -20.19
CA SER A 379 51.31 -47.85 -20.16
C SER A 379 52.02 -47.50 -18.85
N ARG A 380 53.27 -47.95 -18.67
CA ARG A 380 54.06 -47.77 -17.44
C ARG A 380 53.96 -46.34 -16.90
N GLN A 381 53.41 -46.20 -15.69
CA GLN A 381 53.25 -44.90 -15.00
C GLN A 381 52.47 -43.83 -15.79
N LYS A 382 51.56 -44.25 -16.69
CA LYS A 382 50.80 -43.36 -17.58
C LYS A 382 49.29 -43.67 -17.59
N ALA A 383 48.46 -42.63 -17.60
CA ALA A 383 47.02 -42.73 -17.76
C ALA A 383 46.53 -41.92 -18.97
N LYS A 384 45.71 -42.51 -19.84
CA LYS A 384 45.07 -41.82 -20.97
C LYS A 384 43.67 -41.37 -20.57
N VAL A 385 43.39 -40.08 -20.76
CA VAL A 385 42.13 -39.41 -20.44
C VAL A 385 41.51 -38.93 -21.75
N ASN A 386 40.24 -39.27 -22.03
CA ASN A 386 39.52 -38.83 -23.24
C ASN A 386 38.11 -38.34 -22.90
N TRP A 387 37.55 -37.44 -23.71
CA TRP A 387 36.19 -36.92 -23.56
C TRP A 387 35.60 -36.39 -24.88
N LYS A 388 34.28 -36.12 -24.90
CA LYS A 388 33.61 -35.52 -26.07
C LYS A 388 33.93 -34.01 -26.17
N LYS A 389 34.09 -33.51 -27.40
CA LYS A 389 34.23 -32.07 -27.69
C LYS A 389 33.11 -31.26 -27.03
N VAL A 390 33.45 -30.11 -26.45
CA VAL A 390 32.51 -29.15 -25.88
C VAL A 390 32.43 -27.94 -26.79
N SER A 391 31.22 -27.54 -27.18
CA SER A 391 31.01 -26.39 -28.08
C SER A 391 31.55 -25.10 -27.47
N GLN A 392 32.12 -24.25 -28.32
CA GLN A 392 32.78 -22.99 -27.98
C GLN A 392 33.96 -23.07 -26.99
N ALA A 393 34.46 -24.25 -26.65
CA ALA A 393 35.65 -24.38 -25.81
C ALA A 393 36.93 -24.03 -26.59
N SER A 394 37.84 -23.26 -25.96
CA SER A 394 39.22 -23.06 -26.44
C SER A 394 40.15 -24.19 -25.97
N GLY A 395 39.76 -24.91 -24.93
CA GLY A 395 40.52 -26.03 -24.39
C GLY A 395 39.88 -26.60 -23.13
N PHE A 396 40.66 -27.42 -22.43
CA PHE A 396 40.24 -28.17 -21.26
C PHE A 396 41.30 -28.13 -20.17
N GLU A 397 40.83 -28.16 -18.93
CA GLU A 397 41.67 -28.32 -17.76
C GLU A 397 41.34 -29.67 -17.10
N ILE A 398 42.39 -30.45 -16.89
CA ILE A 398 42.32 -31.75 -16.24
C ILE A 398 42.90 -31.59 -14.84
N GLN A 399 42.14 -32.00 -13.83
CA GLN A 399 42.65 -32.16 -12.47
C GLN A 399 42.78 -33.63 -12.13
N TYR A 400 43.87 -33.99 -11.44
CA TYR A 400 44.11 -35.34 -10.98
C TYR A 400 44.83 -35.40 -9.64
N ALA A 401 44.44 -36.34 -8.78
CA ALA A 401 45.01 -36.54 -7.45
C ALA A 401 44.88 -38.01 -7.03
N THR A 402 45.68 -38.45 -6.05
CA THR A 402 45.54 -39.79 -5.46
C THR A 402 44.43 -39.85 -4.40
N ASN A 403 43.95 -38.70 -3.93
CA ASN A 403 42.86 -38.60 -2.98
C ASN A 403 41.52 -38.27 -3.68
N LYS A 404 40.42 -38.87 -3.22
CA LYS A 404 39.08 -38.73 -3.81
C LYS A 404 38.48 -37.32 -3.65
N SER A 405 38.95 -36.58 -2.65
CA SER A 405 38.54 -35.19 -2.37
C SER A 405 39.17 -34.18 -3.34
N MET A 406 40.18 -34.59 -4.12
CA MET A 406 40.94 -33.73 -5.03
C MET A 406 41.67 -32.58 -4.33
N LYS A 407 41.97 -32.72 -3.03
CA LYS A 407 42.82 -31.78 -2.29
C LYS A 407 44.22 -31.79 -2.91
N LYS A 408 44.79 -30.60 -3.14
CA LYS A 408 46.11 -30.41 -3.79
C LYS A 408 46.26 -31.16 -5.13
N ALA A 409 45.16 -31.25 -5.90
CA ALA A 409 45.19 -31.90 -7.20
C ALA A 409 46.15 -31.20 -8.17
N LYS A 410 46.90 -32.00 -8.91
CA LYS A 410 47.70 -31.50 -10.04
C LYS A 410 46.76 -31.07 -11.15
N THR A 411 47.14 -30.02 -11.87
CA THR A 411 46.33 -29.42 -12.93
C THR A 411 47.12 -29.36 -14.23
N VAL A 412 46.49 -29.69 -15.36
CA VAL A 412 47.09 -29.53 -16.70
C VAL A 412 46.06 -28.98 -17.68
N THR A 413 46.49 -28.05 -18.54
CA THR A 413 45.67 -27.45 -19.60
C THR A 413 46.01 -28.10 -20.93
N VAL A 414 44.99 -28.42 -21.76
CA VAL A 414 45.17 -28.97 -23.10
C VAL A 414 44.15 -28.39 -24.08
N LYS A 415 44.51 -28.24 -25.36
CA LYS A 415 43.56 -27.82 -26.41
C LYS A 415 42.75 -28.98 -27.01
N LYS A 416 43.35 -30.18 -27.04
CA LYS A 416 42.75 -31.40 -27.60
C LYS A 416 41.76 -32.05 -26.62
N THR A 417 40.95 -32.99 -27.10
CA THR A 417 39.96 -33.75 -26.31
C THR A 417 40.52 -35.03 -25.67
N SER A 418 41.84 -35.15 -25.61
CA SER A 418 42.55 -36.26 -24.97
C SER A 418 43.91 -35.82 -24.43
N LYS A 419 44.39 -36.50 -23.38
CA LYS A 419 45.75 -36.32 -22.85
C LYS A 419 46.25 -37.62 -22.22
N VAL A 420 47.54 -37.89 -22.39
CA VAL A 420 48.27 -38.87 -21.58
C VAL A 420 48.94 -38.14 -20.44
N LEU A 421 48.57 -38.48 -19.21
CA LEU A 421 49.24 -38.07 -17.98
C LEU A 421 50.38 -39.05 -17.71
N SER A 422 51.57 -38.54 -17.40
CA SER A 422 52.79 -39.33 -17.15
C SER A 422 53.34 -39.08 -15.74
N LYS A 423 54.39 -39.82 -15.37
CA LYS A 423 55.03 -39.75 -14.04
C LYS A 423 54.05 -40.04 -12.90
N LEU A 424 53.14 -40.98 -13.10
CA LEU A 424 52.16 -41.43 -12.10
C LEU A 424 52.71 -42.61 -11.30
N LYS A 425 52.50 -42.64 -9.98
CA LYS A 425 53.04 -43.70 -9.12
C LYS A 425 52.35 -45.04 -9.38
N LYS A 426 53.14 -46.11 -9.55
CA LYS A 426 52.64 -47.50 -9.65
C LYS A 426 51.85 -47.86 -8.38
N ASN A 427 50.84 -48.71 -8.53
CA ASN A 427 49.93 -49.19 -7.49
C ASN A 427 49.10 -48.11 -6.78
N LYS A 428 49.07 -46.87 -7.28
CA LYS A 428 48.20 -45.81 -6.77
C LYS A 428 46.97 -45.62 -7.67
N THR A 429 45.83 -45.34 -7.03
CA THR A 429 44.60 -44.92 -7.70
C THR A 429 44.58 -43.42 -7.85
N TYR A 430 44.33 -42.93 -9.06
CA TYR A 430 44.17 -41.52 -9.36
C TYR A 430 42.71 -41.21 -9.69
N TYR A 431 42.18 -40.16 -9.07
CA TYR A 431 40.89 -39.56 -9.37
C TYR A 431 41.10 -38.39 -10.32
N ILE A 432 40.30 -38.32 -11.38
CA ILE A 432 40.48 -37.41 -12.51
C ILE A 432 39.13 -36.76 -12.81
N ARG A 433 39.14 -35.45 -13.07
CA ARG A 433 37.99 -34.69 -13.59
C ARG A 433 38.45 -33.68 -14.61
N VAL A 434 37.57 -33.33 -15.55
CA VAL A 434 37.90 -32.42 -16.65
C VAL A 434 36.85 -31.32 -16.74
N ARG A 435 37.27 -30.07 -16.97
CA ARG A 435 36.36 -28.96 -17.31
C ARG A 435 36.80 -28.29 -18.60
N ALA A 436 35.84 -27.83 -19.38
CA ALA A 436 36.11 -27.00 -20.55
C ALA A 436 36.32 -25.53 -20.13
N TYR A 437 37.14 -24.81 -20.88
CA TYR A 437 37.27 -23.36 -20.78
C TYR A 437 37.23 -22.70 -22.17
N LYS A 438 36.88 -21.42 -22.19
CA LYS A 438 36.98 -20.55 -23.37
C LYS A 438 37.83 -19.34 -23.00
N THR A 439 38.78 -19.00 -23.86
CA THR A 439 39.56 -17.78 -23.70
C THR A 439 38.80 -16.63 -24.37
N VAL A 440 38.53 -15.57 -23.63
CA VAL A 440 37.88 -14.32 -24.09
C VAL A 440 38.74 -13.16 -23.62
N SER A 441 39.29 -12.38 -24.55
CA SER A 441 40.20 -11.26 -24.25
C SER A 441 41.31 -11.65 -23.26
N GLY A 442 42.04 -12.74 -23.55
CA GLY A 442 43.11 -13.27 -22.68
C GLY A 442 42.64 -14.07 -21.46
N ASN A 443 41.39 -13.91 -21.00
CA ASN A 443 40.89 -14.53 -19.77
C ASN A 443 40.17 -15.86 -20.01
N LYS A 444 40.44 -16.87 -19.16
CA LYS A 444 39.79 -18.19 -19.24
C LYS A 444 38.47 -18.22 -18.45
N LEU A 445 37.36 -18.41 -19.16
CA LEU A 445 36.05 -18.69 -18.57
C LEU A 445 35.85 -20.19 -18.44
N TYR A 446 35.91 -20.68 -17.20
CA TYR A 446 35.78 -22.11 -16.89
C TYR A 446 34.32 -22.54 -16.70
N GLY A 447 33.96 -23.62 -17.38
CA GLY A 447 32.74 -24.38 -17.10
C GLY A 447 32.84 -25.18 -15.80
N SER A 448 31.79 -25.96 -15.52
CA SER A 448 31.80 -26.91 -14.41
C SER A 448 32.72 -28.10 -14.73
N TYR A 449 33.33 -28.68 -13.69
CA TYR A 449 33.97 -29.98 -13.81
C TYR A 449 32.95 -31.07 -14.16
N SER A 450 33.41 -32.06 -14.91
CA SER A 450 32.74 -33.34 -15.05
C SER A 450 32.61 -34.05 -13.70
N GLY A 451 31.79 -35.10 -13.66
CA GLY A 451 31.93 -36.13 -12.64
C GLY A 451 33.36 -36.70 -12.61
N LYS A 452 33.79 -37.14 -11.43
CA LYS A 452 35.10 -37.77 -11.23
C LYS A 452 35.11 -39.17 -11.82
N LYS A 453 36.23 -39.57 -12.42
CA LYS A 453 36.53 -40.97 -12.77
C LYS A 453 37.86 -41.36 -12.13
N SER A 454 38.06 -42.64 -11.86
CA SER A 454 39.27 -43.15 -11.22
C SER A 454 39.98 -44.19 -12.07
N VAL A 455 41.29 -44.29 -11.91
CA VAL A 455 42.13 -45.29 -12.57
C VAL A 455 43.26 -45.73 -11.64
N LYS A 456 43.46 -47.05 -11.48
CA LYS A 456 44.63 -47.61 -10.77
C LYS A 456 45.78 -47.80 -11.74
N ILE A 457 46.97 -47.32 -11.38
CA ILE A 457 48.18 -47.48 -12.21
C ILE A 457 48.82 -48.83 -11.92
N LYS A 458 48.57 -49.83 -12.77
CA LYS A 458 49.02 -51.23 -12.57
C LYS A 458 50.43 -51.49 -13.10
N LYS A 459 50.69 -50.99 -14.30
CA LYS A 459 52.00 -50.96 -14.96
C LYS A 459 52.53 -49.54 -14.82
#